data_AF-A0A1Q8QWT4-F1
#
_entry.id   AF-A0A1Q8QWT4-F1
#
_cell.length_a   1.000
_cell.length_b   1.000
_cell.length_c   1.000
_cell.angle_alpha   90.00
_cell.angle_beta   90.00
_cell.angle_gamma   90.00
#
_symmetry.space_group_name_H-M   'P 1'
#
loop_
_entity.id
_entity.type
_entity.pdbx_description
1 polymer ?
#
loop_
_entity_poly.entity_id
_entity_poly.type
_entity_poly.pdbx_seq_one_letter_code
_entity_poly.pdbx_strand_id
1 'polypeptide(L)' 'MQQGDWVYYCNTSDKNYLYKMKTDGTGRTKLNSEHSASINVVDDWIYYSKVSSNSNAWSNYKIRTDGTEDQQVK' A
#
# COMPACT_ATOMS: atom_id res chain seq x y z
N MET A 1 -2.72 5.22 -7.01
CA MET A 1 -4.06 4.69 -7.38
C MET A 1 -5.12 5.51 -6.68
N GLN A 2 -6.25 5.77 -7.33
CA GLN A 2 -7.37 6.50 -6.72
C GLN A 2 -8.62 5.63 -6.74
N GLN A 3 -9.40 5.64 -5.66
CA GLN A 3 -10.72 5.02 -5.56
C GLN A 3 -11.63 5.93 -4.73
N GLY A 4 -12.67 6.48 -5.35
CA GLY A 4 -13.51 7.51 -4.72
C GLY A 4 -12.67 8.71 -4.26
N ASP A 5 -12.86 9.07 -2.99
CA ASP A 5 -12.16 10.18 -2.33
C ASP A 5 -10.77 9.80 -1.80
N TRP A 6 -10.28 8.58 -2.03
CA TRP A 6 -8.99 8.13 -1.52
C TRP A 6 -7.94 8.00 -2.62
N VAL A 7 -6.72 8.44 -2.30
CA VAL A 7 -5.49 8.22 -3.06
C VAL A 7 -4.58 7.29 -2.27
N TYR A 8 -4.13 6.21 -2.91
CA TYR A 8 -3.21 5.21 -2.39
C TYR A 8 -1.88 5.32 -3.12
N TYR A 9 -0.77 5.37 -2.39
CA TYR A 9 0.54 5.66 -2.96
C TYR A 9 1.68 5.10 -2.09
N CYS A 10 2.84 4.84 -2.71
CA CYS A 10 4.08 4.59 -2.00
C CYS A 10 4.75 5.92 -1.68
N ASN A 11 5.00 6.20 -0.41
CA ASN A 11 5.62 7.44 0.02
C ASN A 11 7.15 7.39 -0.16
N THR A 12 7.66 8.00 -1.22
CA THR A 12 9.10 8.04 -1.53
C THR A 12 9.91 8.81 -0.50
N SER A 13 9.29 9.72 0.25
CA SER A 13 9.93 10.43 1.37
C SER A 13 9.98 9.61 2.67
N ASP A 14 9.28 8.46 2.73
CA ASP A 14 9.28 7.55 3.88
C ASP A 14 9.44 6.09 3.40
N LYS A 15 10.63 5.80 2.86
CA LYS A 15 11.11 4.43 2.51
C LYS A 15 10.19 3.64 1.57
N ASN A 16 9.40 4.31 0.73
CA ASN A 16 8.40 3.70 -0.15
C ASN A 16 7.34 2.86 0.58
N TYR A 17 7.01 3.23 1.82
CA TYR A 17 5.91 2.60 2.54
C TYR A 17 4.57 2.94 1.92
N LEU A 18 3.59 2.06 2.10
CA LEU A 18 2.24 2.23 1.57
C LEU A 18 1.45 3.21 2.45
N TYR A 19 0.84 4.19 1.80
CA TYR A 19 0.01 5.21 2.43
C TYR A 19 -1.32 5.36 1.70
N LYS A 20 -2.30 5.91 2.40
CA LYS A 20 -3.49 6.53 1.80
C LYS A 20 -3.69 7.96 2.31
N MET A 21 -4.37 8.77 1.52
CA MET A 21 -4.86 10.09 1.92
C MET A 21 -6.14 10.41 1.15
N LYS A 22 -6.93 11.36 1.63
CA LYS A 22 -8.06 11.87 0.86
C LYS A 22 -7.59 12.71 -0.33
N THR A 23 -8.43 12.84 -1.35
CA THR A 23 -8.19 13.70 -2.53
C THR A 23 -8.07 15.18 -2.17
N ASP A 24 -8.64 15.60 -1.04
CA ASP A 24 -8.47 16.95 -0.46
C ASP A 24 -7.14 17.14 0.30
N GLY A 25 -6.29 16.11 0.38
CA GLY A 25 -4.99 16.12 1.06
C GLY A 25 -5.05 15.84 2.57
N THR A 26 -6.24 15.68 3.15
CA THR A 26 -6.42 15.33 4.56
C THR A 26 -6.39 13.82 4.80
N GLY A 27 -6.48 13.39 6.06
CA GLY A 27 -6.66 11.98 6.40
C GLY A 27 -5.49 11.07 6.00
N ARG A 28 -4.27 11.61 5.90
CA ARG A 28 -3.09 10.82 5.56
C ARG A 28 -2.85 9.73 6.61
N THR A 29 -2.78 8.48 6.17
CA THR A 29 -2.61 7.30 7.03
C THR A 29 -1.56 6.37 6.42
N LYS A 30 -0.60 5.93 7.25
CA LYS A 30 0.35 4.87 6.89
C LYS A 30 -0.36 3.52 7.00
N LEU A 31 -0.29 2.71 5.94
CA LEU A 31 -0.95 1.40 5.87
C LEU A 31 0.01 0.26 6.18
N ASN A 32 1.30 0.40 5.87
CA ASN A 32 2.33 -0.55 6.28
C ASN A 32 3.68 0.16 6.55
N SER A 33 4.68 -0.59 7.04
CA SER A 33 6.04 -0.10 7.26
C SER A 33 7.07 -0.89 6.44
N GLU A 34 6.67 -1.30 5.24
CA GLU A 34 7.44 -2.21 4.39
C GLU A 34 7.59 -1.59 3.00
N HIS A 35 8.79 -1.71 2.41
CA HIS A 35 9.07 -1.13 1.10
C HIS A 35 8.15 -1.78 0.06
N SER A 36 7.28 -0.95 -0.52
CA SER A 36 6.18 -1.37 -1.38
C SER A 36 6.29 -0.74 -2.78
N ALA A 37 5.73 -1.39 -3.79
CA ALA A 37 5.64 -0.90 -5.16
C ALA A 37 4.41 -1.47 -5.89
N SER A 38 4.18 -1.04 -7.13
CA SER A 38 3.19 -1.64 -8.06
C SER A 38 1.77 -1.75 -7.47
N ILE A 39 1.23 -0.62 -7.01
CA ILE A 39 -0.07 -0.57 -6.35
C ILE A 39 -1.21 -0.72 -7.35
N ASN A 40 -2.18 -1.57 -7.03
CA ASN A 40 -3.52 -1.62 -7.64
C ASN A 40 -4.59 -1.68 -6.55
N VAL A 41 -5.78 -1.16 -6.83
CA VAL A 41 -6.90 -1.17 -5.87
C VAL A 41 -8.12 -1.75 -6.56
N VAL A 42 -8.72 -2.78 -5.96
CA VAL A 42 -9.93 -3.46 -6.46
C VAL A 42 -10.82 -3.75 -5.25
N ASP A 43 -12.05 -3.27 -5.28
CA ASP A 43 -12.98 -3.31 -4.16
C ASP A 43 -12.30 -2.82 -2.86
N ASP A 44 -12.41 -3.58 -1.78
CA ASP A 44 -11.83 -3.24 -0.47
C ASP A 44 -10.36 -3.67 -0.32
N TRP A 45 -9.68 -4.04 -1.40
CA TRP A 45 -8.30 -4.54 -1.37
C TRP A 45 -7.33 -3.64 -2.13
N ILE A 46 -6.16 -3.45 -1.52
CA ILE A 46 -4.99 -2.86 -2.13
C ILE A 46 -4.01 -3.99 -2.40
N TYR A 47 -3.70 -4.23 -3.67
CA TYR A 47 -2.69 -5.18 -4.12
C TYR A 47 -1.39 -4.42 -4.37
N TYR A 48 -0.27 -4.98 -3.90
CA TYR A 48 1.03 -4.33 -4.01
C TYR A 48 2.16 -5.37 -3.99
N SER A 49 3.32 -5.00 -4.52
CA SER A 49 4.53 -5.79 -4.40
C SER A 49 5.36 -5.30 -3.22
N LYS A 50 5.80 -6.21 -2.35
CA LYS A 50 6.67 -5.95 -1.20
C LYS A 50 8.02 -6.59 -1.43
N VAL A 51 9.11 -5.88 -1.11
CA VAL A 51 10.46 -6.46 -1.11
C VAL A 51 10.81 -7.00 0.28
N SER A 52 11.28 -8.24 0.33
CA SER A 52 11.82 -8.85 1.55
C SER A 52 13.15 -8.18 1.93
N SER A 53 13.24 -7.67 3.17
CA SER A 53 14.47 -7.08 3.71
C SER A 53 15.65 -8.06 3.73
N ASN A 54 15.38 -9.38 3.73
CA ASN A 54 16.40 -10.40 3.90
C ASN A 54 16.93 -10.98 2.58
N SER A 55 16.18 -10.86 1.49
CA SER A 55 16.51 -11.54 0.23
C SER A 55 16.43 -10.66 -1.02
N ASN A 56 16.00 -9.39 -0.89
CA ASN A 56 15.67 -8.51 -2.02
C ASN A 56 14.64 -9.12 -3.00
N ALA A 57 13.97 -10.20 -2.60
CA ALA A 57 12.93 -10.84 -3.41
C ALA A 57 11.63 -10.06 -3.30
N TRP A 58 10.96 -9.86 -4.43
CA TRP A 58 9.63 -9.27 -4.49
C TRP A 58 8.57 -10.36 -4.32
N SER A 59 7.53 -10.05 -3.55
CA SER A 59 6.37 -10.91 -3.36
C SER A 59 5.11 -10.06 -3.41
N ASN A 60 4.02 -10.64 -3.91
CA ASN A 60 2.75 -9.93 -4.01
C ASN A 60 1.97 -10.05 -2.70
N TYR A 61 1.43 -8.94 -2.24
CA TYR A 61 0.65 -8.81 -1.02
C TYR A 61 -0.67 -8.13 -1.33
N LYS A 62 -1.61 -8.30 -0.41
CA LYS A 62 -2.83 -7.53 -0.36
C LYS A 62 -3.10 -7.08 1.07
N ILE A 63 -3.65 -5.88 1.21
CA ILE A 63 -4.09 -5.29 2.49
C ILE A 63 -5.45 -4.63 2.25
N ARG A 64 -6.33 -4.64 3.26
CA ARG A 64 -7.60 -3.94 3.18
C ARG A 64 -7.39 -2.44 3.05
N THR A 65 -8.34 -1.73 2.43
CA THR A 65 -8.30 -0.27 2.27
C THR A 65 -8.27 0.50 3.59
N ASP A 66 -8.63 -0.13 4.70
CA ASP A 66 -8.53 0.40 6.06
C ASP A 66 -7.19 0.09 6.77
N GLY A 67 -6.32 -0.73 6.17
CA GLY A 67 -5.04 -1.16 6.72
C GLY A 67 -5.07 -2.49 7.49
N THR A 68 -6.20 -3.19 7.50
CA THR A 68 -6.32 -4.51 8.13
C THR A 68 -5.98 -5.65 7.17
N GLU A 69 -5.80 -6.87 7.70
CA GLU A 69 -5.60 -8.11 6.92
C GLU A 69 -4.45 -8.08 5.90
N ASP A 70 -3.31 -7.47 6.26
CA ASP A 70 -2.09 -7.48 5.44
C ASP A 70 -1.50 -8.89 5.32
N GLN A 71 -1.51 -9.43 4.10
CA GLN A 71 -1.11 -10.82 3.85
C GLN A 71 -0.54 -11.01 2.45
N GLN A 72 0.36 -11.99 2.32
CA GLN A 72 0.91 -12.40 1.04
C GLN A 72 -0.15 -13.09 0.18
N VAL A 73 -0.19 -12.77 -1.11
CA VAL A 73 -0.99 -13.49 -2.12
C VAL A 73 -0.22 -14.74 -2.54
N LYS A 74 -0.85 -15.91 -2.44
CA LYS A 74 -0.28 -17.21 -2.82
C LYS A 74 -0.71 -17.62 -4.22
#